data_AF-A0A4S4BPJ5-F1
#
_entry.id   AF-A0A4S4BPJ5-F1
#
_cell.length_a   1.000
_cell.length_b   1.000
_cell.length_c   1.000
_cell.angle_alpha   90.00
_cell.angle_beta   90.00
_cell.angle_gamma   90.00
#
_symmetry.space_group_name_H-M   'P 1'
#
loop_
_entity.id
_entity.type
_entity.pdbx_description
1 polymer ?
#
loop_
_entity_poly.entity_id
_entity_poly.type
_entity_poly.pdbx_seq_one_letter_code
_entity_poly.pdbx_strand_id
1 'polypeptide(L)' 'MKCPICSKGNNCGYHSCWCTKEYFPKEIFELVPDNQLRKSCICKECLDKFKEK' A
#
# COMPACT_ATOMS: atom_id res chain seq x y z
N MET A 1 -7.79 0.34 9.59
CA MET A 1 -7.04 0.95 8.47
C MET A 1 -7.32 0.17 7.19
N LYS A 2 -7.70 0.84 6.10
CA LYS A 2 -8.03 0.20 4.81
C LYS A 2 -7.00 0.58 3.75
N CYS A 3 -6.70 -0.36 2.87
CA CYS A 3 -5.87 -0.15 1.68
C CYS A 3 -6.62 0.79 0.71
N PRO A 4 -5.99 1.86 0.20
CA PRO A 4 -6.65 2.78 -0.71
C PRO A 4 -6.93 2.19 -2.10
N ILE A 5 -6.30 1.07 -2.46
CA ILE A 5 -6.46 0.41 -3.77
C ILE A 5 -7.60 -0.61 -3.75
N CYS A 6 -7.67 -1.46 -2.71
CA CYS A 6 -8.61 -2.58 -2.66
C CYS A 6 -9.66 -2.50 -1.54
N SER A 7 -9.62 -1.45 -0.71
CA SER A 7 -10.51 -1.24 0.44
C SER A 7 -10.50 -2.32 1.53
N LYS A 8 -9.65 -3.36 1.41
CA LYS A 8 -9.41 -4.38 2.45
C LYS A 8 -8.48 -3.85 3.54
N GLY A 9 -8.33 -4.60 4.64
CA GLY A 9 -7.35 -4.27 5.68
C GLY A 9 -5.94 -4.17 5.11
N ASN A 10 -5.23 -3.07 5.40
CA ASN A 10 -3.84 -2.93 4.96
C ASN A 10 -2.82 -3.64 5.86
N ASN A 11 -3.28 -4.11 7.04
CA ASN A 11 -2.48 -4.81 8.04
C ASN A 11 -1.15 -4.10 8.34
N CYS A 12 -1.17 -2.77 8.36
CA CYS A 12 -0.01 -1.99 8.76
C CYS A 12 -0.11 -1.57 10.23
N GLY A 13 0.89 -1.95 11.02
CA GLY A 13 0.97 -1.67 12.46
C GLY A 13 2.13 -0.74 12.81
N TYR A 14 1.91 0.19 13.72
CA TYR A 14 2.92 1.16 14.16
C TYR A 14 4.14 0.44 14.77
N HIS A 15 5.34 1.02 14.61
CA HIS A 15 6.67 0.51 15.03
C HIS A 15 7.33 -0.64 14.25
N SER A 16 6.59 -1.64 13.73
CA SER A 16 7.18 -2.74 12.96
C SER A 16 6.27 -3.26 11.86
N CYS A 17 5.83 -2.35 10.98
CA CYS A 17 5.04 -2.72 9.80
C CYS A 17 5.93 -3.38 8.74
N TRP A 18 5.42 -4.41 8.07
CA TRP A 18 6.09 -5.04 6.93
C TRP A 18 6.43 -4.03 5.82
N CYS A 19 5.65 -2.95 5.67
CA CYS A 19 5.84 -1.97 4.59
C CYS A 19 7.15 -1.20 4.67
N THR A 20 7.80 -1.11 5.84
CA THR A 20 9.08 -0.39 5.98
C THR A 20 10.26 -1.18 5.42
N LYS A 21 10.07 -2.49 5.17
CA LYS A 21 11.09 -3.39 4.61
C LYS A 21 10.88 -3.66 3.12
N GLU A 22 9.87 -3.04 2.52
CA GLU A 22 9.47 -3.28 1.14
C GLU A 22 9.77 -2.07 0.26
N TYR A 23 10.16 -2.35 -0.99
CA TYR A 23 10.23 -1.33 -2.04
C TYR A 23 8.87 -1.15 -2.70
N PHE A 24 8.43 0.10 -2.85
CA PHE A 24 7.22 0.50 -3.57
C PHE A 24 7.62 1.18 -4.89
N PRO A 25 7.35 0.55 -6.05
CA PRO A 25 7.52 1.21 -7.36
C PRO A 25 6.71 2.51 -7.42
N LYS A 26 7.22 3.55 -8.10
CA LYS A 26 6.56 4.86 -8.10
C LYS A 26 5.17 4.81 -8.74
N GLU A 27 5.02 3.94 -9.72
CA GLU A 27 3.84 3.70 -10.53
C GLU A 27 2.66 3.18 -9.70
N ILE A 28 2.92 2.47 -8.59
CA ILE A 28 1.85 1.98 -7.71
C ILE A 28 1.10 3.13 -7.02
N PHE A 29 1.74 4.29 -6.86
CA PHE A 29 1.12 5.47 -6.24
C PHE A 29 0.13 6.15 -7.18
N GLU A 30 0.20 5.92 -8.50
CA GLU A 30 -0.77 6.41 -9.47
C GLU A 30 -2.13 5.69 -9.33
N LEU A 31 -2.14 4.51 -8.71
CA LEU A 31 -3.35 3.75 -8.39
C LEU A 31 -4.05 4.23 -7.11
N VAL A 32 -3.42 5.14 -6.36
CA VAL A 32 -3.95 5.64 -5.08
C VAL A 32 -4.77 6.91 -5.34
N PRO A 33 -6.03 6.99 -4.87
CA PRO A 33 -6.80 8.22 -4.97
C PRO A 33 -6.10 9.41 -4.31
N ASP A 34 -6.15 10.60 -4.93
CA ASP A 34 -5.46 11.81 -4.47
C ASP A 34 -5.76 12.16 -3.01
N ASN A 35 -7.00 11.94 -2.57
CA ASN A 35 -7.42 12.22 -1.20
C ASN A 35 -6.83 11.26 -0.16
N GLN A 36 -6.29 10.11 -0.59
CA GLN A 36 -5.66 9.06 0.23
C GLN A 36 -4.13 8.99 0.05
N LEU A 37 -3.59 9.62 -1.00
CA LEU A 37 -2.16 9.62 -1.29
C LEU A 37 -1.39 10.22 -0.10
N ARG A 38 -0.35 9.50 0.35
CA ARG A 38 0.46 9.82 1.55
C ARG A 38 -0.32 9.86 2.88
N LYS A 39 -1.59 9.40 2.92
CA LYS A 39 -2.40 9.31 4.15
C LYS A 39 -2.72 7.88 4.57
N SER A 40 -2.82 6.97 3.62
CA SER A 40 -3.17 5.57 3.86
C SER A 40 -2.13 4.63 3.26
N CYS A 41 -1.75 3.58 4.01
CA CYS A 41 -0.80 2.58 3.50
C CYS A 41 -1.47 1.60 2.54
N ILE A 42 -0.75 1.26 1.47
CA ILE A 42 -1.08 0.16 0.54
C ILE A 42 -0.87 -1.18 1.26
N CYS A 43 -1.72 -2.18 1.02
CA CYS A 43 -1.58 -3.52 1.60
C CYS A 43 -0.53 -4.37 0.86
N LYS A 44 0.01 -5.38 1.53
CA LYS A 44 1.02 -6.27 0.96
C LYS A 44 0.52 -6.98 -0.30
N GLU A 45 -0.72 -7.47 -0.28
CA GLU A 45 -1.34 -8.13 -1.45
C GLU A 45 -1.37 -7.22 -2.69
N CYS A 46 -1.67 -5.92 -2.54
CA CYS A 46 -1.69 -4.98 -3.66
C CYS A 46 -0.28 -4.71 -4.18
N LEU A 47 0.71 -4.64 -3.28
CA LEU A 47 2.11 -4.46 -3.67
C LEU A 47 2.64 -5.69 -4.41
N ASP A 48 2.42 -6.88 -3.88
CA ASP A 48 2.88 -8.14 -4.48
C ASP A 48 2.26 -8.32 -5.87
N LYS A 49 0.94 -8.14 -6.00
CA LYS A 49 0.24 -8.20 -7.30
C LYS A 49 0.72 -7.17 -8.32
N PHE A 50 1.22 -6.02 -7.85
CA PHE A 50 1.78 -5.00 -8.73
C PHE A 50 3.17 -5.42 -9.23
N LYS A 51 3.99 -6.05 -8.38
CA LYS A 51 5.35 -6.53 -8.70
C LYS A 51 5.36 -7.80 -9.57
N GLU A 52 4.32 -8.62 -9.50
CA GLU A 52 4.18 -9.86 -10.30
C GLU A 52 3.77 -9.61 -11.77
N LYS A 53 3.48 -8.37 -12.13
CA LYS A 53 3.19 -7.94 -13.51
C LYS A 53 4.43 -7.38 -14.19
#